data_AF-A0A511B0Z6-F1
#
_entry.id   AF-A0A511B0Z6-F1
#
_cell.length_a   1.000
_cell.length_b   1.000
_cell.length_c   1.000
_cell.angle_alpha   90.00
_cell.angle_beta   90.00
_cell.angle_gamma   90.00
#
_symmetry.space_group_name_H-M   'P 1'
#
loop_
_entity.id
_entity.type
_entity.pdbx_description
1 polymer ?
#
loop_
_entity_poly.entity_id
_entity_poly.type
_entity_poly.pdbx_seq_one_letter_code
_entity_poly.pdbx_strand_id
1 'polypeptide(L)'
;MQSVDLAAILEQTLIVALKLSAPALLTALAVGLLVSLVQAVTQINEATLAFVPKVLAISVALVVAGSFMTSTLMTFSRHLFDQMILVGAT
;
A
#
# COMPACT_ATOMS: atom_id res chain seq x y z
N MET A 1 -17.53 30.98 -7.02
CA MET A 1 -16.37 30.33 -6.39
C MET A 1 -16.78 28.90 -6.07
N GLN A 2 -16.72 28.00 -7.07
CA GLN A 2 -16.95 26.57 -6.82
C GLN A 2 -15.72 26.09 -6.05
N SER A 3 -15.81 26.09 -4.72
CA SER A 3 -14.73 25.68 -3.84
C SER A 3 -14.40 24.24 -4.17
N VAL A 4 -13.22 24.01 -4.72
CA VAL A 4 -12.59 22.69 -4.77
C VAL A 4 -12.83 22.03 -3.42
N ASP A 5 -13.51 20.89 -3.43
CA ASP A 5 -13.82 20.17 -2.21
C ASP A 5 -12.53 19.48 -1.72
N LEU A 6 -11.73 20.26 -0.99
CA LEU A 6 -10.46 19.82 -0.41
C LEU A 6 -10.66 18.60 0.48
N ALA A 7 -11.81 18.50 1.16
CA ALA A 7 -12.11 17.35 2.01
C ALA A 7 -12.28 16.08 1.17
N ALA A 8 -12.99 16.15 0.04
CA ALA A 8 -13.16 15.02 -0.87
C ALA A 8 -11.81 14.55 -1.47
N ILE A 9 -10.93 15.47 -1.86
CA ILE A 9 -9.60 15.12 -2.38
C ILE A 9 -8.75 14.44 -1.30
N LEU A 10 -8.80 14.93 -0.06
CA LEU A 10 -8.08 14.33 1.06
C LEU A 10 -8.61 12.92 1.38
N GLU A 11 -9.93 12.72 1.41
CA GLU A 11 -10.53 11.39 1.60
C GLU A 11 -10.06 10.42 0.52
N GLN A 12 -10.12 10.83 -0.74
CA GLN A 12 -9.69 10.00 -1.86
C GLN A 12 -8.19 9.68 -1.81
N THR A 13 -7.38 10.64 -1.37
CA THR A 13 -5.93 10.44 -1.15
C THR A 13 -5.68 9.37 -0.09
N LEU A 14 -6.40 9.40 1.04
CA LEU A 14 -6.27 8.39 2.09
C LEU A 14 -6.71 7.01 1.62
N ILE A 15 -7.79 6.92 0.86
CA ILE A 15 -8.26 5.65 0.28
C ILE A 15 -7.21 5.07 -0.68
N VAL A 16 -6.61 5.90 -1.53
CA VAL A 16 -5.55 5.47 -2.45
C VAL A 16 -4.30 5.02 -1.69
N ALA A 17 -3.87 5.76 -0.67
CA ALA A 17 -2.74 5.39 0.18
C ALA A 17 -2.99 4.05 0.91
N LEU A 18 -4.21 3.83 1.41
CA LEU A 18 -4.62 2.58 2.03
C LEU A 18 -4.60 1.42 1.03
N LYS A 19 -5.13 1.62 -0.18
CA LYS A 19 -5.12 0.60 -1.25
C LYS A 19 -3.69 0.21 -1.67
N LEU A 20 -2.78 1.18 -1.74
CA LEU A 20 -1.38 0.93 -2.08
C LEU A 20 -0.64 0.17 -0.98
N SER A 21 -0.92 0.46 0.28
CA SER A 21 -0.26 -0.18 1.42
C SER A 21 -0.88 -1.54 1.78
N ALA A 22 -2.15 -1.78 1.44
CA ALA A 22 -2.87 -3.03 1.73
C ALA A 22 -2.13 -4.33 1.35
N PRO A 23 -1.61 -4.52 0.11
CA PRO A 23 -0.92 -5.76 -0.25
C PRO A 23 0.35 -6.00 0.56
N ALA A 24 1.14 -4.95 0.82
CA ALA A 24 2.35 -5.06 1.63
C ALA A 24 2.02 -5.31 3.12
N LEU A 25 0.99 -4.65 3.66
CA LEU A 25 0.58 -4.80 5.05
C LEU A 25 -0.01 -6.19 5.32
N LEU A 26 -0.91 -6.68 4.46
CA LEU A 26 -1.52 -8.00 4.60
C LEU A 26 -0.48 -9.11 4.53
N THR A 27 0.47 -9.00 3.61
CA THR A 27 1.55 -9.99 3.49
C THR A 27 2.53 -9.90 4.65
N ALA A 28 2.91 -8.70 5.10
CA ALA A 28 3.76 -8.53 6.28
C ALA A 28 3.09 -9.07 7.56
N LEU A 29 1.77 -8.91 7.71
CA LEU A 29 1.00 -9.42 8.83
C LEU A 29 0.95 -10.95 8.81
N ALA A 30 0.51 -11.54 7.69
CA ALA A 30 0.36 -12.98 7.55
C ALA A 30 1.70 -13.72 7.75
N VAL A 31 2.74 -13.25 7.07
CA VAL A 31 4.08 -13.88 7.14
C VAL A 31 4.71 -13.60 8.50
N GLY A 32 4.54 -12.40 9.05
CA GLY A 32 5.02 -12.06 10.39
C GLY A 32 4.41 -12.96 11.47
N LEU A 33 3.11 -13.26 11.38
CA LEU A 33 2.43 -14.18 12.27
C LEU A 33 2.90 -15.62 12.12
N LEU A 34 3.04 -16.11 10.88
CA LEU A 34 3.52 -17.47 10.64
C LEU A 34 4.94 -17.66 11.18
N VAL A 35 5.82 -16.70 10.92
CA VAL A 35 7.21 -16.74 11.36
C VAL A 35 7.32 -16.62 12.89
N SER A 36 6.52 -15.75 13.54
CA SER A 36 6.54 -15.64 15.00
C SER A 36 6.00 -16.90 15.69
N LEU A 37 5.02 -17.58 15.10
CA LEU A 37 4.52 -18.86 15.59
C LEU A 37 5.59 -19.95 15.50
N VAL A 38 6.29 -20.06 14.36
CA VAL A 38 7.38 -21.03 14.20
C VAL A 38 8.49 -20.79 15.21
N GLN A 39 8.88 -19.52 15.42
CA GLN A 39 9.89 -19.15 16.42
C GLN A 39 9.47 -19.50 17.84
N ALA A 40 8.19 -19.29 18.18
CA ALA A 40 7.65 -19.62 19.49
C ALA A 40 7.61 -21.13 19.73
N VAL A 41 7.20 -21.92 18.74
CA VAL A 41 7.08 -23.39 18.86
C VAL A 41 8.44 -24.07 18.93
N THR A 42 9.44 -23.60 18.18
CA THR A 42 10.78 -24.21 18.17
C THR A 42 11.74 -23.64 19.21
N GLN A 43 11.34 -22.60 19.95
CA GLN A 43 12.18 -21.88 20.91
C GLN A 43 13.47 -21.27 20.29
N ILE A 44 13.51 -21.08 18.97
CA ILE A 44 14.66 -20.48 18.26
C ILE A 44 14.36 -19.00 18.02
N ASN A 45 15.04 -18.11 18.75
CA ASN A 45 14.92 -16.65 18.61
C ASN A 45 16.11 -16.06 17.83
N GLU A 46 16.37 -16.62 16.64
CA GLU A 46 17.42 -16.13 15.74
C GLU A 46 16.84 -15.03 14.83
N ALA A 47 17.31 -13.80 15.01
CA ALA A 47 16.78 -12.62 14.31
C ALA A 47 16.86 -12.73 12.77
N THR A 48 17.87 -13.41 12.25
CA THR A 48 18.07 -13.65 10.80
C THR A 48 17.02 -14.57 10.20
N LEU A 49 16.57 -15.60 10.95
CA LEU A 49 15.56 -16.56 10.52
C LEU A 49 14.17 -15.91 10.44
N ALA A 50 13.95 -14.85 11.22
CA ALA A 50 12.76 -14.01 11.14
C ALA A 50 12.71 -13.13 9.89
N PHE A 51 13.88 -12.60 9.52
CA PHE A 51 13.99 -11.50 8.60
C PHE A 51 13.91 -11.95 7.13
N VAL A 52 14.63 -13.01 6.77
CA VAL A 52 14.74 -13.47 5.38
C VAL A 52 13.39 -13.90 4.78
N PRO A 53 12.58 -14.77 5.43
CA PRO A 53 11.31 -15.20 4.86
C PRO A 53 10.33 -14.03 4.70
N LYS A 54 10.36 -13.08 5.66
CA LYS A 54 9.49 -11.90 5.66
C LYS A 54 9.79 -10.96 4.49
N VAL A 55 11.06 -10.66 4.25
CA VAL A 55 11.48 -9.80 3.13
C VAL A 55 11.11 -10.44 1.79
N LEU A 56 11.41 -11.72 1.59
CA LEU A 56 11.07 -12.43 0.36
C LEU A 56 9.57 -12.41 0.06
N ALA A 57 8.74 -12.65 1.09
CA ALA A 57 7.30 -12.65 0.91
C ALA A 57 6.75 -11.26 0.57
N ILE A 58 7.24 -10.19 1.22
CA ILE A 58 6.87 -8.81 0.89
C ILE A 58 7.33 -8.45 -0.53
N SER A 59 8.54 -8.85 -0.93
CA SER A 59 9.05 -8.61 -2.29
C SER A 59 8.17 -9.27 -3.35
N VAL A 60 7.79 -10.54 -3.15
CA VAL A 60 6.87 -11.24 -4.07
C VAL A 60 5.51 -10.54 -4.11
N ALA A 61 4.98 -10.15 -2.95
CA ALA A 61 3.71 -9.43 -2.86
C ALA A 61 3.73 -8.11 -3.63
N LEU A 62 4.82 -7.35 -3.53
CA LEU A 62 5.01 -6.09 -4.27
C LEU A 62 5.13 -6.30 -5.78
N VAL A 63 5.81 -7.37 -6.21
CA VAL A 63 5.91 -7.68 -7.66
C VAL A 63 4.54 -8.03 -8.22
N VAL A 64 3.77 -8.87 -7.51
CA VAL A 64 2.41 -9.26 -7.94
C VAL A 64 1.45 -8.07 -7.89
N ALA A 65 1.50 -7.26 -6.83
CA ALA A 65 0.65 -6.09 -6.66
C ALA A 65 1.11 -4.88 -7.49
N GLY A 66 2.31 -4.91 -8.07
CA GLY A 66 2.94 -3.77 -8.75
C GLY A 66 2.07 -3.21 -9.87
N SER A 67 1.54 -4.07 -10.74
CA SER A 67 0.65 -3.64 -11.84
C SER A 67 -0.59 -2.90 -11.33
N PHE A 68 -1.22 -3.42 -10.26
CA PHE A 68 -2.39 -2.82 -9.63
C PHE A 68 -2.06 -1.48 -8.92
N MET A 69 -0.91 -1.40 -8.26
CA MET A 69 -0.47 -0.17 -7.60
C MET A 69 -0.21 0.94 -8.62
N THR A 70 0.44 0.60 -9.75
CA THR A 70 0.67 1.54 -10.84
C THR A 70 -0.65 2.00 -11.48
N SER A 71 -1.61 1.10 -11.75
CA SER A 71 -2.89 1.51 -12.30
C SER A 71 -3.65 2.44 -11.36
N THR A 72 -3.65 2.14 -10.06
CA THR A 72 -4.33 2.97 -9.04
C THR A 72 -3.72 4.36 -8.94
N LEU A 73 -2.39 4.47 -8.91
CA LEU A 73 -1.71 5.76 -8.91
C LEU A 73 -1.98 6.56 -10.18
N MET A 74 -1.91 5.93 -11.36
CA MET A 74 -2.15 6.61 -12.63
C MET A 74 -3.58 7.14 -12.73
N THR A 75 -4.58 6.37 -12.28
CA THR A 75 -5.98 6.82 -12.23
C THR A 75 -6.14 8.01 -11.28
N PHE A 76 -5.53 7.94 -10.09
CA PHE A 76 -5.57 9.04 -9.13
C PHE A 76 -4.90 10.31 -9.70
N SER A 77 -3.67 10.20 -10.22
CA SER A 77 -2.97 11.33 -10.82
C SER A 77 -3.77 12.01 -11.93
N ARG A 78 -4.39 11.23 -12.85
CA ARG A 78 -5.26 11.79 -13.90
C ARG A 78 -6.44 12.57 -13.31
N HIS A 79 -7.10 12.00 -12.31
CA HIS A 79 -8.20 12.68 -11.63
C HIS A 79 -7.77 14.03 -11.03
N LEU A 80 -6.57 14.09 -10.44
CA LEU A 80 -6.01 15.33 -9.87
C LEU A 80 -5.72 16.38 -10.96
N PHE A 81 -5.18 15.96 -12.10
CA PHE A 81 -4.95 16.86 -13.24
C PHE A 81 -6.26 17.37 -13.85
N ASP A 82 -7.28 16.52 -13.98
CA ASP A 82 -8.60 16.93 -14.48
C ASP A 82 -9.25 17.98 -13.57
N GLN A 83 -9.16 17.78 -12.25
CA GLN A 83 -9.62 18.74 -11.24
C GLN A 83 -8.87 20.08 -11.34
N MET A 84 -7.54 20.06 -11.54
CA MET A 84 -6.74 21.28 -11.71
C MET A 84 -7.12 22.06 -12.98
N ILE A 85 -7.31 21.38 -14.11
CA ILE A 85 -7.67 22.03 -15.37
C ILE A 85 -9.05 22.71 -15.26
N LEU A 86 -10.01 22.03 -14.61
CA LEU A 86 -11.35 22.57 -14.41
C LEU A 86 -11.33 23.88 -13.61
N VAL A 87 -10.48 23.98 -12.59
CA VAL A 87 -10.31 25.20 -11.77
C VAL A 87 -9.57 26.30 -12.55
N GLY A 88 -8.60 25.96 -13.39
CA GLY A 88 -7.88 26.93 -14.21
C GLY A 88 -8.67 27.50 -15.40
N ALA A 89 -9.77 26.84 -15.78
CA ALA A 89 -10.66 27.25 -16.87
C ALA A 89 -11.80 28.19 -16.42
N THR A 90 -11.94 28.48 -15.13
CA THR A 90 -12.93 29.39 -14.53
C THR A 90 -12.29 30.62 -13.92
#